data_AF-A0AAV0XZD3-F1
#
_entry.id   AF-A0AAV0XZD3-F1
#
_cell.length_a   1.000
_cell.length_b   1.000
_cell.length_c   1.000
_cell.angle_alpha   90.00
_cell.angle_beta   90.00
_cell.angle_gamma   90.00
#
_symmetry.space_group_name_H-M   'P 1'
#
loop_
_entity.id
_entity.type
_entity.pdbx_description
1 polymer ?
#
loop_
_entity_poly.entity_id
_entity_poly.type
_entity_poly.pdbx_seq_one_letter_code
_entity_poly.pdbx_strand_id
1 'polypeptide(L)'
;MDRYYLDKPGKKPYMAEKIESIIVEINEAKSTKGAKKRRDYYILQKYDVLTVAEKKYLIHKKKEDKEDIMYIVSYEDLFEKLSAYHIRTGHGGMGKMRAVLSKQYSIPRPAIETFLSVCATCNKKNEMYIVGTTHGLIKGWFNSGNMQHATANFILAEQVNKQKELTLRETVQVVSGGQGFLSCSCKSSCQTKRCVCFKASIKCNSRCHNSFTCSNK
;
A
#
# COMPACT_ATOMS: atom_id res chain seq x y z
N MET A 1 8.92 -6.51 -15.48
CA MET A 1 7.47 -6.81 -15.48
C MET A 1 7.16 -8.23 -15.96
N ASP A 2 8.16 -8.89 -16.55
CA ASP A 2 8.05 -10.18 -17.23
C ASP A 2 7.60 -11.30 -16.30
N ARG A 3 8.03 -11.30 -15.02
CA ARG A 3 7.62 -12.28 -14.00
C ARG A 3 6.10 -12.42 -13.87
N TYR A 4 5.34 -11.32 -13.91
CA TYR A 4 3.88 -11.39 -13.79
C TYR A 4 3.21 -12.12 -14.95
N TYR A 5 3.71 -11.93 -16.17
CA TYR A 5 3.14 -12.51 -17.38
C TYR A 5 3.62 -13.94 -17.66
N LEU A 6 4.74 -14.34 -17.06
CA LEU A 6 5.23 -15.72 -17.06
C LEU A 6 4.36 -16.64 -16.18
N ASP A 7 3.87 -16.15 -15.04
CA ASP A 7 3.08 -16.94 -14.08
C ASP A 7 1.60 -17.16 -14.49
N LYS A 8 1.11 -16.50 -15.55
CA LYS A 8 -0.29 -16.61 -16.01
C LYS A 8 -0.40 -16.75 -17.54
N PRO A 9 -0.26 -17.97 -18.11
CA PRO A 9 -0.18 -18.18 -19.56
C PRO A 9 -1.42 -17.72 -20.36
N GLY A 10 -2.58 -17.60 -19.70
CA GLY A 10 -3.83 -17.15 -20.33
C GLY A 10 -4.03 -15.63 -20.41
N LYS A 11 -3.16 -14.81 -19.79
CA LYS A 11 -3.30 -13.33 -19.76
C LYS A 11 -2.01 -12.66 -20.21
N LYS A 12 -1.55 -12.99 -21.42
CA LYS A 12 -0.41 -12.31 -22.04
C LYS A 12 -0.71 -10.83 -22.25
N PRO A 13 0.27 -9.93 -22.06
CA PRO A 13 0.08 -8.52 -22.35
C PRO A 13 -0.14 -8.32 -23.85
N TYR A 14 -0.75 -7.20 -24.21
CA TYR A 14 -0.87 -6.82 -25.61
C TYR A 14 0.46 -6.23 -26.07
N MET A 15 1.09 -6.85 -27.07
CA MET A 15 2.22 -6.26 -27.79
C MET A 15 1.70 -5.17 -28.73
N ALA A 16 2.53 -4.19 -29.10
CA ALA A 16 2.13 -3.11 -29.98
C ALA A 16 1.55 -3.64 -31.31
N GLU A 17 2.25 -4.58 -31.95
CA GLU A 17 1.81 -5.25 -33.19
C GLU A 17 0.42 -5.91 -33.06
N LYS A 18 0.14 -6.51 -31.89
CA LYS A 18 -1.14 -7.17 -31.62
C LYS A 18 -2.26 -6.15 -31.41
N ILE A 19 -1.95 -4.98 -30.86
CA ILE A 19 -2.94 -3.89 -30.76
C ILE A 19 -3.29 -3.39 -32.16
N GLU A 20 -2.28 -3.17 -32.99
CA GLU A 20 -2.46 -2.72 -34.38
C GLU A 20 -3.26 -3.73 -35.21
N SER A 21 -2.95 -5.03 -35.09
CA SER A 21 -3.70 -6.07 -35.79
C SER A 21 -5.19 -6.06 -35.40
N ILE A 22 -5.49 -5.89 -34.11
CA ILE A 22 -6.88 -5.80 -33.63
C ILE A 22 -7.56 -4.53 -34.15
N ILE A 23 -6.85 -3.40 -34.23
CA ILE A 23 -7.40 -2.15 -34.80
C ILE A 23 -7.76 -2.35 -36.27
N VAL A 24 -6.91 -3.03 -37.04
CA VAL A 24 -7.19 -3.37 -38.45
C VAL A 24 -8.41 -4.29 -38.53
N GLU A 25 -8.45 -5.38 -37.76
CA GLU A 25 -9.60 -6.31 -37.70
C GLU A 25 -10.91 -5.58 -37.38
N ILE A 26 -10.90 -4.59 -36.46
CA ILE A 26 -12.09 -3.80 -36.13
C ILE A 26 -12.53 -2.94 -37.31
N ASN A 27 -11.60 -2.26 -37.98
CA ASN A 27 -11.93 -1.38 -39.11
C ASN A 27 -12.46 -2.17 -40.31
N GLU A 28 -11.88 -3.34 -40.58
CA GLU A 28 -12.39 -4.28 -41.58
C GLU A 28 -13.79 -4.78 -41.21
N ALA A 29 -13.98 -5.26 -39.97
CA ALA A 29 -15.27 -5.75 -39.50
C ALA A 29 -16.38 -4.68 -39.46
N LYS A 30 -16.02 -3.40 -39.34
CA LYS A 30 -16.93 -2.25 -39.49
C LYS A 30 -17.26 -1.97 -40.96
N SER A 31 -16.34 -2.25 -41.88
CA SER A 31 -16.48 -1.98 -43.32
C SER A 31 -17.17 -3.11 -44.10
N THR A 32 -17.16 -4.34 -43.57
CA THR A 32 -17.79 -5.52 -44.21
C THR A 32 -19.30 -5.36 -44.34
N LYS A 33 -19.78 -5.33 -45.60
CA LYS A 33 -21.22 -5.30 -45.95
C LYS A 33 -21.87 -6.69 -46.01
N GLY A 34 -21.08 -7.76 -45.98
CA GLY A 34 -21.54 -9.16 -46.00
C GLY A 34 -21.61 -9.82 -44.62
N ALA A 35 -21.74 -11.15 -44.59
CA ALA A 35 -21.76 -11.92 -43.35
C ALA A 35 -20.43 -11.80 -42.60
N LYS A 36 -20.49 -11.35 -41.34
CA LYS A 36 -19.31 -11.19 -40.48
C LYS A 36 -18.80 -12.54 -39.98
N LYS A 37 -17.48 -12.65 -39.77
CA LYS A 37 -16.88 -13.86 -39.18
C LYS A 37 -17.29 -13.96 -37.71
N ARG A 38 -17.33 -15.17 -37.16
CA ARG A 38 -17.63 -15.41 -35.73
C ARG A 38 -16.77 -14.55 -34.78
N ARG A 39 -15.48 -14.37 -35.14
CA ARG A 39 -14.52 -13.56 -34.37
C ARG A 39 -14.85 -12.07 -34.38
N ASP A 40 -15.38 -11.55 -35.48
CA ASP A 40 -15.73 -10.14 -35.64
C ASP A 40 -16.81 -9.73 -34.64
N TYR A 41 -17.80 -10.60 -34.40
CA TYR A 41 -18.83 -10.37 -33.38
C TYR A 41 -18.22 -10.22 -31.99
N TYR A 42 -17.27 -11.09 -31.61
CA TYR A 42 -16.60 -11.01 -30.31
C TYR A 42 -15.80 -9.70 -30.16
N ILE A 43 -15.02 -9.34 -31.19
CA ILE A 43 -14.16 -8.16 -31.15
C ILE A 43 -15.00 -6.88 -31.10
N LEU A 44 -16.03 -6.75 -31.94
CA LEU A 44 -16.93 -5.60 -31.98
C LEU A 44 -17.80 -5.44 -30.73
N GLN A 45 -18.00 -6.53 -29.98
CA GLN A 45 -18.69 -6.47 -28.68
C GLN A 45 -17.75 -5.99 -27.56
N LYS A 46 -16.46 -6.34 -27.63
CA LYS A 46 -15.51 -6.13 -26.53
C LYS A 46 -14.66 -4.86 -26.65
N TYR A 47 -14.31 -4.46 -27.86
CA TYR A 47 -13.40 -3.34 -28.12
C TYR A 47 -14.00 -2.32 -29.07
N ASP A 48 -13.38 -1.15 -29.09
CA ASP A 48 -13.62 -0.10 -30.07
C ASP A 48 -12.30 0.61 -30.40
N VAL A 49 -12.30 1.42 -31.46
CA VAL A 49 -11.14 2.20 -31.89
C VAL A 49 -11.48 3.67 -31.73
N LEU A 50 -10.65 4.38 -30.95
CA LEU A 50 -10.71 5.82 -30.81
C LEU A 50 -9.60 6.45 -31.65
N THR A 51 -9.96 7.41 -32.49
CA THR A 51 -8.98 8.19 -33.26
C THR A 51 -8.85 9.56 -32.60
N VAL A 52 -7.65 9.92 -32.16
CA VAL A 52 -7.36 11.24 -31.60
C VAL A 52 -6.24 11.86 -32.43
N ALA A 53 -6.55 13.01 -33.04
CA ALA A 53 -5.78 13.59 -34.14
C ALA A 53 -5.60 12.56 -35.27
N GLU A 54 -4.42 11.96 -35.40
CA GLU A 54 -4.09 10.98 -36.43
C GLU A 54 -3.71 9.60 -35.85
N LYS A 55 -3.66 9.49 -34.52
CA LYS A 55 -3.26 8.25 -33.84
C LYS A 55 -4.50 7.46 -33.43
N LYS A 56 -4.49 6.16 -33.78
CA LYS A 56 -5.55 5.22 -33.42
C LYS A 56 -5.21 4.52 -32.12
N TYR A 57 -6.18 4.45 -31.23
CA TYR A 57 -6.07 3.80 -29.93
C TYR A 57 -7.13 2.71 -29.79
N LEU A 58 -6.72 1.56 -29.29
CA LEU A 58 -7.64 0.48 -28.94
C LEU A 58 -8.20 0.73 -27.53
N ILE A 59 -9.52 0.75 -27.42
CA ILE A 59 -10.24 0.97 -26.17
C ILE A 59 -11.21 -0.18 -25.90
N HIS A 60 -11.58 -0.38 -24.63
CA HIS A 60 -12.76 -1.20 -24.35
C HIS A 60 -14.03 -0.48 -24.78
N LYS A 61 -14.98 -1.23 -25.34
CA LYS A 61 -16.27 -0.67 -25.73
C LYS A 61 -16.97 -0.07 -24.50
N LYS A 62 -17.46 1.16 -24.62
CA LYS A 62 -18.17 1.86 -23.54
C LYS A 62 -19.39 1.04 -23.13
N LYS A 63 -19.60 0.93 -21.82
CA LYS A 63 -20.89 0.52 -21.23
C LYS A 63 -21.63 1.80 -20.84
N GLU A 64 -22.94 1.84 -21.03
CA GLU A 64 -23.76 3.05 -20.82
C GLU A 64 -23.56 3.70 -19.44
N ASP A 65 -23.21 2.90 -18.42
CA ASP A 65 -23.01 3.38 -17.05
C ASP A 65 -21.63 4.00 -16.74
N LYS A 66 -20.67 4.00 -17.69
CA LYS A 66 -19.31 4.50 -17.44
C LYS A 66 -18.87 5.52 -18.47
N GLU A 67 -18.67 6.76 -18.01
CA GLU A 67 -18.11 7.86 -18.82
C GLU A 67 -16.63 7.63 -19.15
N ASP A 68 -15.89 6.92 -18.28
CA ASP A 68 -14.45 6.71 -18.38
C ASP A 68 -14.05 5.85 -19.60
N ILE A 69 -13.14 6.38 -20.43
CA ILE A 69 -12.57 5.67 -21.58
C ILE A 69 -11.37 4.85 -21.13
N MET A 70 -11.49 3.53 -21.26
CA MET A 70 -10.45 2.58 -20.85
C MET A 70 -9.55 2.22 -22.04
N TYR A 71 -8.40 2.88 -22.12
CA TYR A 71 -7.34 2.62 -23.10
C TYR A 71 -6.60 1.32 -22.80
N ILE A 72 -6.33 0.54 -23.86
CA ILE A 72 -5.45 -0.63 -23.81
C ILE A 72 -4.03 -0.14 -24.08
N VAL A 73 -3.12 -0.49 -23.19
CA VAL A 73 -1.71 -0.08 -23.25
C VAL A 73 -0.89 -1.26 -23.77
N SER A 74 0.05 -0.98 -24.68
CA SER A 74 1.05 -1.96 -25.12
C SER A 74 1.98 -2.33 -23.98
N TYR A 75 2.62 -3.49 -24.05
CA TYR A 75 3.63 -3.89 -23.07
C TYR A 75 4.82 -2.90 -23.05
N GLU A 76 5.23 -2.46 -24.23
CA GLU A 76 6.35 -1.53 -24.43
C GLU A 76 6.10 -0.18 -23.74
N ASP A 77 4.90 0.39 -23.91
CA ASP A 77 4.56 1.70 -23.31
C ASP A 77 4.16 1.59 -21.84
N LEU A 78 3.88 0.38 -21.33
CA LEU A 78 3.30 0.16 -20.00
C LEU A 78 4.17 0.77 -18.91
N PHE A 79 5.49 0.56 -18.99
CA PHE A 79 6.43 1.06 -17.99
C PHE A 79 6.47 2.60 -17.98
N GLU A 80 6.57 3.23 -19.14
CA GLU A 80 6.62 4.70 -19.24
C GLU A 80 5.35 5.34 -18.69
N LYS A 81 4.18 4.79 -19.03
CA LYS A 81 2.90 5.26 -18.47
C LYS A 81 2.89 5.14 -16.95
N LEU A 82 3.25 3.99 -16.39
CA LEU A 82 3.26 3.81 -14.94
C LEU A 82 4.27 4.73 -14.26
N SER A 83 5.46 4.89 -14.83
CA SER A 83 6.51 5.79 -14.35
C SER A 83 6.04 7.25 -14.30
N ALA A 84 5.50 7.76 -15.41
CA ALA A 84 5.02 9.14 -15.50
C ALA A 84 3.94 9.44 -14.44
N TYR A 85 2.98 8.53 -14.27
CA TYR A 85 1.93 8.67 -13.25
C TYR A 85 2.48 8.55 -11.82
N HIS A 86 3.42 7.64 -11.61
CA HIS A 86 4.04 7.43 -10.31
C HIS A 86 4.82 8.66 -9.85
N ILE A 87 5.61 9.26 -10.73
CA ILE A 87 6.36 10.50 -10.46
C ILE A 87 5.39 11.66 -10.25
N ARG A 88 4.42 11.83 -11.14
CA ARG A 88 3.42 12.92 -11.06
C ARG A 88 2.60 12.91 -9.77
N THR A 89 2.33 11.72 -9.21
CA THR A 89 1.60 11.58 -7.94
C THR A 89 2.49 11.64 -6.70
N GLY A 90 3.78 11.95 -6.86
CA GLY A 90 4.75 12.03 -5.77
C GLY A 90 5.05 10.66 -5.17
N HIS A 91 5.41 9.69 -6.01
CA HIS A 91 5.63 8.30 -5.62
C HIS A 91 4.38 7.66 -4.98
N GLY A 92 3.21 7.87 -5.60
CA GLY A 92 1.95 7.32 -5.12
C GLY A 92 2.00 5.80 -4.97
N GLY A 93 1.58 5.30 -3.81
CA GLY A 93 1.45 3.86 -3.55
C GLY A 93 0.31 3.22 -4.34
N MET A 94 0.13 1.91 -4.19
CA MET A 94 -0.80 1.11 -5.01
C MET A 94 -2.25 1.65 -5.01
N GLY A 95 -2.77 2.07 -3.87
CA GLY A 95 -4.11 2.66 -3.79
C GLY A 95 -4.26 3.93 -4.64
N LYS A 96 -3.28 4.84 -4.57
CA LYS A 96 -3.26 6.09 -5.36
C LYS A 96 -3.09 5.80 -6.84
N MET A 97 -2.12 4.96 -7.20
CA MET A 97 -1.88 4.56 -8.58
C MET A 97 -3.13 3.95 -9.21
N ARG A 98 -3.81 3.06 -8.50
CA ARG A 98 -5.04 2.42 -9.00
C ARG A 98 -6.18 3.42 -9.19
N ALA A 99 -6.41 4.30 -8.22
CA ALA A 99 -7.51 5.26 -8.28
C ALA A 99 -7.42 6.20 -9.50
N VAL A 100 -6.20 6.52 -9.91
CA VAL A 100 -5.94 7.38 -11.08
C VAL A 100 -5.93 6.55 -12.36
N LEU A 101 -5.17 5.45 -12.41
CA LEU A 101 -4.99 4.66 -13.62
C LEU A 101 -6.28 3.95 -14.04
N SER A 102 -7.15 3.54 -13.11
CA SER A 102 -8.37 2.82 -13.45
C SER A 102 -9.42 3.64 -14.19
N LYS A 103 -9.22 4.97 -14.30
CA LYS A 103 -10.11 5.86 -15.06
C LYS A 103 -9.69 6.00 -16.52
N GLN A 104 -8.44 5.69 -16.84
CA GLN A 104 -7.87 5.90 -18.17
C GLN A 104 -7.31 4.62 -18.78
N TYR A 105 -6.73 3.70 -18.01
CA TYR A 105 -6.02 2.56 -18.57
C TYR A 105 -6.52 1.23 -18.00
N SER A 106 -6.65 0.24 -18.87
CA SER A 106 -6.99 -1.14 -18.50
C SER A 106 -5.73 -1.90 -18.07
N ILE A 107 -5.18 -1.54 -16.91
CA ILE A 107 -3.94 -2.14 -16.38
C ILE A 107 -4.26 -3.10 -15.21
N PRO A 108 -3.80 -4.37 -15.25
CA PRO A 108 -3.97 -5.30 -14.15
C PRO A 108 -3.28 -4.83 -12.87
N ARG A 109 -3.91 -5.03 -11.71
CA ARG A 109 -3.32 -4.72 -10.39
C ARG A 109 -1.90 -5.30 -10.20
N PRO A 110 -1.63 -6.57 -10.57
CA PRO A 110 -0.30 -7.13 -10.35
C PRO A 110 0.80 -6.47 -11.19
N ALA A 111 0.46 -5.89 -12.35
CA ALA A 111 1.42 -5.14 -13.15
C ALA A 111 1.87 -3.86 -12.42
N ILE A 112 0.94 -3.16 -11.75
CA ILE A 112 1.23 -1.98 -10.93
C ILE A 112 2.04 -2.39 -9.70
N GLU A 113 1.68 -3.50 -9.03
CA GLU A 113 2.42 -4.02 -7.87
C GLU A 113 3.87 -4.37 -8.25
N THR A 114 4.06 -5.03 -9.38
CA THR A 114 5.39 -5.36 -9.92
C THR A 114 6.20 -4.12 -10.27
N PHE A 115 5.56 -3.06 -10.78
CA PHE A 115 6.22 -1.79 -11.04
C PHE A 115 6.65 -1.10 -9.74
N LEU A 116 5.77 -1.06 -8.73
CA LEU A 116 6.09 -0.45 -7.45
C LEU A 116 7.19 -1.20 -6.71
N SER A 117 7.25 -2.54 -6.85
CA SER A 117 8.27 -3.38 -6.21
C SER A 117 9.67 -3.22 -6.80
N VAL A 118 9.84 -2.51 -7.92
CA VAL A 118 11.17 -2.19 -8.49
C VAL A 118 11.53 -0.71 -8.34
N CYS A 119 10.64 0.12 -7.81
CA CYS A 119 10.91 1.54 -7.65
C CYS A 119 11.94 1.77 -6.55
N ALA A 120 13.15 2.22 -6.92
CA ALA A 120 14.23 2.47 -5.97
C ALA A 120 13.83 3.49 -4.89
N THR A 121 13.14 4.57 -5.23
CA THR A 121 12.72 5.59 -4.24
C THR A 121 11.69 5.05 -3.25
N CYS A 122 10.75 4.21 -3.70
CA CYS A 122 9.78 3.58 -2.81
C CYS A 122 10.43 2.47 -1.98
N ASN A 123 11.39 1.74 -2.56
CA ASN A 123 12.09 0.62 -1.92
C ASN A 123 13.29 1.03 -1.06
N LYS A 124 13.76 2.29 -1.15
CA LYS A 124 14.69 2.88 -0.17
C LYS A 124 14.14 2.79 1.27
N LYS A 125 12.85 2.47 1.44
CA LYS A 125 12.17 2.27 2.73
C LYS A 125 12.27 0.87 3.34
N ASN A 126 12.92 -0.11 2.69
CA ASN A 126 12.98 -1.48 3.21
C ASN A 126 14.27 -1.81 3.98
N GLU A 127 15.02 -0.80 4.42
CA GLU A 127 15.96 -1.02 5.54
C GLU A 127 15.13 -1.12 6.82
N MET A 128 14.68 -2.34 7.09
CA MET A 128 13.95 -2.70 8.29
C MET A 128 14.96 -3.10 9.36
N TYR A 129 14.96 -2.36 10.46
CA TYR A 129 15.88 -2.53 11.57
C TYR A 129 15.14 -3.02 12.80
N ILE A 130 15.84 -3.79 13.64
CA ILE A 130 15.42 -4.06 15.01
C ILE A 130 16.23 -3.12 15.91
N VAL A 131 15.53 -2.39 16.77
CA VAL A 131 16.18 -1.44 17.69
C VAL A 131 16.59 -2.19 18.96
N GLY A 132 17.88 -2.12 19.29
CA GLY A 132 18.44 -2.69 20.50
C GLY A 132 18.66 -1.65 21.60
N THR A 133 18.41 -2.05 22.85
CA THR A 133 18.74 -1.26 24.05
C THR A 133 19.60 -2.08 24.99
N THR A 134 20.17 -1.45 26.02
CA THR A 134 20.87 -2.16 27.11
C THR A 134 19.97 -3.17 27.85
N HIS A 135 18.65 -3.01 27.78
CA HIS A 135 17.68 -3.84 28.49
C HIS A 135 16.99 -4.90 27.64
N GLY A 136 17.17 -4.87 26.32
CA GLY A 136 16.51 -5.79 25.40
C GLY A 136 16.35 -5.24 23.99
N LEU A 137 15.84 -6.10 23.11
CA LEU A 137 15.40 -5.74 21.76
C LEU A 137 13.95 -5.24 21.81
N ILE A 138 13.67 -4.16 21.09
CA ILE A 138 12.30 -3.65 20.96
C ILE A 138 11.55 -4.52 19.94
N LYS A 139 10.40 -5.06 20.35
CA LYS A 139 9.54 -5.87 19.49
C LYS A 139 9.05 -5.07 18.29
N GLY A 140 9.28 -5.63 17.10
CA GLY A 140 8.85 -5.06 15.83
C GLY A 140 10.02 -4.64 14.94
N TRP A 141 9.69 -4.39 13.68
CA TRP A 141 10.64 -3.92 12.67
C TRP A 141 10.38 -2.45 12.37
N PHE A 142 11.44 -1.66 12.35
CA PHE A 142 11.40 -0.21 12.21
C PHE A 142 12.06 0.21 10.92
N ASN A 143 11.43 1.11 10.17
CA ASN A 143 12.02 1.68 8.97
C ASN A 143 12.89 2.90 9.32
N SER A 144 13.89 3.17 8.48
CA SER A 144 14.75 4.36 8.60
C SER A 144 13.96 5.68 8.62
N GLY A 145 12.84 5.77 7.89
CA GLY A 145 12.01 6.97 7.83
C GLY A 145 11.32 7.38 9.13
N ASN A 146 11.23 6.47 10.11
CA ASN A 146 10.68 6.72 11.44
C ASN A 146 11.78 6.88 12.50
N MET A 147 13.04 6.92 12.09
CA MET A 147 14.21 7.05 12.96
C MET A 147 14.98 8.33 12.60
N GLN A 148 15.67 8.90 13.57
CA GLN A 148 16.59 10.00 13.36
C GLN A 148 17.99 9.55 13.74
N HIS A 149 18.99 9.99 12.96
CA HIS A 149 20.37 9.75 13.32
C HIS A 149 20.69 10.38 14.67
N ALA A 150 21.27 9.59 15.55
CA ALA A 150 21.79 10.07 16.82
C ALA A 150 22.97 11.02 16.55
N THR A 151 23.01 12.16 17.25
CA THR A 151 24.13 13.11 17.19
C THR A 151 25.35 12.65 17.99
N ALA A 152 25.22 11.56 18.75
CA ALA A 152 26.27 10.96 19.57
C ALA A 152 26.09 9.44 19.64
N ASN A 153 27.19 8.74 19.99
CA ASN A 153 27.15 7.31 20.25
C ASN A 153 26.69 7.07 21.68
N PHE A 154 25.43 6.65 21.84
CA PHE A 154 24.83 6.40 23.16
C PHE A 154 25.11 4.99 23.70
N ILE A 155 25.20 3.98 22.82
CA ILE A 155 25.31 2.56 23.19
C ILE A 155 26.17 1.84 22.13
N LEU A 156 27.07 0.95 22.58
CA LEU A 156 27.83 0.05 21.71
C LEU A 156 27.05 -1.25 21.41
N ALA A 157 27.33 -1.89 20.27
CA ALA A 157 26.59 -3.08 19.85
C ALA A 157 26.72 -4.26 20.83
N GLU A 158 27.82 -4.33 21.58
CA GLU A 158 28.10 -5.34 22.60
C GLU A 158 27.27 -5.12 23.88
N GLN A 159 26.86 -3.88 24.14
CA GLN A 159 26.06 -3.52 25.32
C GLN A 159 24.57 -3.83 25.13
N VAL A 160 24.15 -4.22 23.91
CA VAL A 160 22.77 -4.56 23.61
C VAL A 160 22.44 -5.96 24.11
N ASN A 161 21.43 -6.06 24.98
CA ASN A 161 20.93 -7.35 25.42
C ASN A 161 20.03 -7.98 24.34
N LYS A 162 20.52 -9.04 23.67
CA LYS A 162 19.82 -9.74 22.60
C LYS A 162 18.91 -10.88 23.08
N GLN A 163 18.95 -11.24 24.36
CA GLN A 163 18.23 -12.41 24.90
C GLN A 163 16.80 -12.07 25.35
N LYS A 164 16.48 -10.78 25.47
CA LYS A 164 15.19 -10.31 25.98
C LYS A 164 14.52 -9.40 24.97
N GLU A 165 13.25 -9.66 24.69
CA GLU A 165 12.42 -8.76 23.88
C GLU A 165 11.43 -7.98 24.74
N LEU A 166 11.32 -6.68 24.49
CA LEU A 166 10.43 -5.75 25.18
C LEU A 166 9.53 -5.03 24.18
N THR A 167 8.28 -4.79 24.53
CA THR A 167 7.44 -3.84 23.79
C THR A 167 7.98 -2.41 23.95
N LEU A 168 7.57 -1.49 23.07
CA LEU A 168 7.91 -0.06 23.21
C LEU A 168 7.55 0.49 24.60
N ARG A 169 6.39 0.11 25.14
CA ARG A 169 5.91 0.57 26.46
C ARG A 169 6.78 0.03 27.60
N GLU A 170 7.15 -1.25 27.56
CA GLU A 170 8.03 -1.85 28.56
C GLU A 170 9.44 -1.25 28.49
N THR A 171 9.94 -1.00 27.28
CA THR A 171 11.24 -0.34 27.08
C THR A 171 11.26 1.05 27.70
N VAL A 172 10.24 1.87 27.41
CA VAL A 172 10.08 3.20 28.02
C VAL A 172 9.96 3.10 29.55
N GLN A 173 9.24 2.09 30.06
CA GLN A 173 9.14 1.88 31.51
C GLN A 173 10.50 1.61 32.17
N VAL A 174 11.34 0.80 31.56
CA VAL A 174 12.64 0.40 32.12
C VAL A 174 13.70 1.49 31.94
N VAL A 175 13.69 2.20 30.81
CA VAL A 175 14.69 3.23 30.48
C VAL A 175 14.40 4.56 31.18
N SER A 176 13.14 5.00 31.21
CA SER A 176 12.77 6.34 31.70
C SER A 176 11.80 6.32 32.89
N GLY A 177 11.50 5.15 33.46
CA GLY A 177 10.48 5.03 34.51
C GLY A 177 9.03 5.18 34.01
N GLY A 178 8.82 5.24 32.69
CA GLY A 178 7.49 5.36 32.08
C GLY A 178 6.98 6.78 31.92
N GLN A 179 5.67 6.92 31.73
CA GLN A 179 4.97 8.22 31.69
C GLN A 179 4.87 8.90 33.07
N GLY A 180 5.37 8.26 34.14
CA GLY A 180 5.42 8.84 35.48
C GLY A 180 4.08 8.97 36.21
N PHE A 181 2.97 8.43 35.67
CA PHE A 181 1.68 8.41 36.36
C PHE A 181 0.94 7.08 36.17
N LEU A 182 0.40 6.56 37.27
CA LEU A 182 -0.44 5.37 37.29
C LEU A 182 -1.91 5.78 37.43
N SER A 183 -2.75 5.41 36.47
CA SER A 183 -4.20 5.67 36.51
C SER A 183 -5.00 4.39 36.27
N CYS A 184 -6.09 4.20 37.03
CA CYS A 184 -7.02 3.10 36.81
C CYS A 184 -8.22 3.56 35.96
N SER A 185 -8.86 2.61 35.28
CA SER A 185 -10.10 2.83 34.52
C SER A 185 -11.32 2.21 35.22
N CYS A 186 -11.27 2.10 36.55
CA CYS A 186 -12.32 1.45 37.33
C CYS A 186 -13.62 2.28 37.27
N LYS A 187 -14.76 1.61 37.11
CA LYS A 187 -16.09 2.23 37.10
C LYS A 187 -16.81 2.17 38.45
N SER A 188 -16.19 1.53 39.43
CA SER A 188 -16.71 1.33 40.79
C SER A 188 -15.62 1.60 41.84
N SER A 189 -15.97 1.53 43.12
CA SER A 189 -15.07 1.78 44.24
C SER A 189 -13.80 0.93 44.19
N CYS A 190 -12.63 1.58 44.18
CA CYS A 190 -11.31 0.95 44.01
C CYS A 190 -10.77 0.24 45.28
N GLN A 191 -11.50 -0.73 45.82
CA GLN A 191 -11.18 -1.36 47.10
C GLN A 191 -10.49 -2.73 46.98
N THR A 192 -10.33 -3.25 45.76
CA THR A 192 -9.77 -4.58 45.53
C THR A 192 -8.55 -4.50 44.62
N LYS A 193 -7.72 -5.54 44.62
CA LYS A 193 -6.57 -5.69 43.70
C LYS A 193 -6.95 -5.74 42.21
N ARG A 194 -8.25 -5.64 41.87
CA ARG A 194 -8.75 -5.39 40.50
C ARG A 194 -8.44 -3.95 40.05
N CYS A 195 -8.34 -3.00 40.97
CA CYS A 195 -7.84 -1.66 40.66
C CYS A 195 -6.32 -1.66 40.59
N VAL A 196 -5.75 -1.11 39.51
CA VAL A 196 -4.30 -1.05 39.30
C VAL A 196 -3.61 -0.14 40.32
N CYS A 197 -4.24 1.00 40.66
CA CYS A 197 -3.73 1.91 41.70
C CYS A 197 -3.71 1.22 43.07
N PHE A 198 -4.83 0.60 43.47
CA PHE A 198 -4.93 -0.12 44.75
C PHE A 198 -3.96 -1.32 44.82
N LYS A 199 -3.82 -2.07 43.73
CA LYS A 199 -2.87 -3.18 43.63
C LYS A 199 -1.42 -2.73 43.79
N ALA A 200 -1.09 -1.54 43.28
CA ALA A 200 0.23 -0.92 43.42
C ALA A 200 0.40 -0.14 44.73
N SER A 201 -0.57 -0.21 45.65
CA SER A 201 -0.58 0.55 46.92
C SER A 201 -0.48 2.07 46.72
N ILE A 202 -1.03 2.58 45.61
CA ILE A 202 -1.07 4.02 45.26
C ILE A 202 -2.53 4.50 45.30
N LYS A 203 -2.73 5.71 45.85
CA LYS A 203 -4.04 6.39 45.85
C LYS A 203 -4.43 6.85 44.45
N CYS A 204 -5.69 6.63 44.07
CA CYS A 204 -6.27 7.14 42.83
C CYS A 204 -6.33 8.67 42.86
N ASN A 205 -5.85 9.32 41.81
CA ASN A 205 -5.93 10.77 41.64
C ASN A 205 -7.06 11.16 40.67
N SER A 206 -7.17 12.46 40.37
CA SER A 206 -8.19 13.00 39.47
C SER A 206 -8.13 12.44 38.03
N ARG A 207 -7.00 11.87 37.59
CA ARG A 207 -6.90 11.21 36.27
C ARG A 207 -7.56 9.83 36.23
N CYS A 208 -7.79 9.20 37.38
CA CYS A 208 -8.50 7.91 37.45
C CYS A 208 -10.02 8.12 37.37
N HIS A 209 -10.53 9.16 38.04
CA HIS A 209 -11.96 9.42 38.17
C HIS A 209 -12.23 10.92 38.17
N ASN A 210 -13.04 11.38 37.21
CA ASN A 210 -13.48 12.78 37.14
C ASN A 210 -14.62 13.10 38.13
N SER A 211 -15.61 12.23 38.27
CA SER A 211 -16.86 12.53 39.00
C SER A 211 -17.43 11.39 39.86
N PHE A 212 -16.83 10.19 39.81
CA PHE A 212 -17.25 9.05 40.63
C PHE A 212 -16.63 9.07 42.03
N THR A 213 -17.39 8.64 43.04
CA THR A 213 -16.88 8.43 44.40
C THR A 213 -15.92 7.24 44.42
N CYS A 214 -14.66 7.49 44.72
CA CYS A 214 -13.61 6.46 44.81
C CYS A 214 -13.14 6.31 46.25
N SER A 215 -13.17 5.07 46.78
CA SER A 215 -12.73 4.77 48.15
C SER A 215 -11.20 4.65 48.30
N ASN A 216 -10.43 4.65 47.21
CA ASN A 216 -8.97 4.63 47.24
C ASN A 216 -8.43 5.97 46.73
N LYS A 217 -8.78 7.06 47.41
CA LYS A 217 -8.34 8.43 47.10
C LYS A 217 -7.30 8.92 48.10
#